data_AF-A0A2V8JMK9-F1
#
_entry.id   AF-A0A2V8JMK9-F1
#
_cell.length_a   1.000
_cell.length_b   1.000
_cell.length_c   1.000
_cell.angle_alpha   90.00
_cell.angle_beta   90.00
_cell.angle_gamma   90.00
#
_symmetry.space_group_name_H-M   'P 1'
#
loop_
_entity.id
_entity.type
_entity.pdbx_description
1 polymer ?
#
loop_
_entity_poly.entity_id
_entity_poly.type
_entity_poly.pdbx_seq_one_letter_code
_entity_poly.pdbx_strand_id
1 'polypeptide(L)'
;MKRENISRAILIALLVAAGVELKWFSSAALTAHATQTQGRSLPTFEVDRAWPKVPPQWKLGDASSIAIDAQDNVWVLHRPRTLKPEQAAMAAPPVIVFDTAGNYIKAWGGAGNGYEWPEREHGIHIDYKG
;
A
#
# COMPACT_ATOMS: atom_id res chain seq x y z
N MET A 1 -14.48 -3.72 82.69
CA MET A 1 -13.35 -3.44 81.76
C MET A 1 -13.34 -1.95 81.47
N LYS A 2 -12.34 -1.21 81.99
CA LYS A 2 -12.38 0.27 82.13
C LYS A 2 -12.10 0.99 80.81
N ARG A 3 -12.96 1.95 80.46
CA ARG A 3 -12.96 2.80 79.25
C ARG A 3 -11.61 3.47 78.93
N GLU A 4 -10.78 3.69 79.95
CA GLU A 4 -9.41 4.22 79.89
C GLU A 4 -8.49 3.42 78.93
N ASN A 5 -8.65 2.09 78.88
CA ASN A 5 -7.80 1.21 78.08
C ASN A 5 -8.19 1.22 76.60
N ILE A 6 -9.44 1.57 76.29
CA ILE A 6 -9.97 1.65 74.92
C ILE A 6 -9.51 2.96 74.27
N SER A 7 -9.51 4.08 75.00
CA SER A 7 -9.02 5.36 74.49
C SER A 7 -7.52 5.38 74.23
N ARG A 8 -6.71 4.69 75.05
CA ARG A 8 -5.26 4.53 74.81
C ARG A 8 -4.95 3.65 73.60
N ALA A 9 -5.74 2.60 73.37
CA ALA A 9 -5.59 1.76 72.18
C ALA A 9 -5.95 2.50 70.87
N ILE A 10 -6.95 3.38 70.89
CA ILE A 10 -7.36 4.18 69.73
C ILE A 10 -6.30 5.25 69.38
N LEU A 11 -5.64 5.87 70.37
CA LEU A 11 -4.57 6.85 70.14
C LEU A 11 -3.28 6.22 69.58
N ILE A 12 -2.96 4.97 69.94
CA ILE A 12 -1.80 4.26 69.39
C ILE A 12 -2.10 3.77 67.96
N ALA A 13 -3.35 3.37 67.66
CA ALA A 13 -3.74 2.99 66.31
C ALA A 13 -3.72 4.16 65.31
N LEU A 14 -3.99 5.40 65.75
CA LEU A 14 -3.95 6.59 64.89
C LEU A 14 -2.54 7.12 64.61
N LEU A 15 -1.55 6.82 65.46
CA LEU A 15 -0.15 7.20 65.21
C LEU A 15 0.58 6.29 64.21
N VAL A 16 0.08 5.08 63.96
CA VAL A 16 0.62 4.18 62.91
C VAL A 16 0.08 4.56 61.53
N ALA A 17 -1.09 5.18 61.45
CA ALA A 17 -1.69 5.60 60.18
C ALA A 17 -1.00 6.83 59.53
N ALA A 18 -0.25 7.63 60.28
CA ALA A 18 0.44 8.82 59.75
C ALA A 18 1.89 8.56 59.27
N GLY A 19 2.44 7.37 59.52
CA GLY A 19 3.86 7.05 59.24
C GLY A 19 4.14 6.30 57.94
N VAL A 20 3.10 5.87 57.20
CA VAL A 20 3.24 5.03 55.99
C VAL A 20 2.69 5.74 54.75
N GLU A 21 2.77 7.07 54.71
CA GLU A 21 2.37 7.89 53.56
C GLU A 21 3.59 8.43 52.78
N LEU A 22 4.77 7.80 52.92
CA LEU A 22 6.00 8.23 52.22
C LEU A 22 6.65 7.13 51.37
N LYS A 23 5.89 6.10 50.98
CA LYS A 23 6.40 4.96 50.17
C LYS A 23 5.57 4.67 48.92
N TRP A 24 4.79 5.63 48.43
CA TRP A 24 3.97 5.47 47.22
C TRP A 24 4.37 6.37 46.05
N PHE A 25 5.41 7.20 46.20
CA PHE A 25 6.05 7.81 45.04
C PHE A 25 7.05 6.82 44.45
N SER A 26 6.55 5.79 43.78
CA SER A 26 7.35 5.01 42.85
C SER A 26 7.84 5.97 41.77
N SER A 27 9.14 6.29 41.78
CA SER A 27 9.79 6.89 40.64
C SER A 27 9.61 5.94 39.46
N ALA A 28 8.61 6.23 38.62
CA ALA A 28 8.53 5.65 37.29
C ALA A 28 9.78 6.15 36.56
N ALA A 29 10.85 5.34 36.57
CA ALA A 29 12.02 5.58 35.75
C ALA A 29 11.52 5.57 34.31
N LEU A 30 11.39 6.76 33.72
CA LEU A 30 11.02 6.95 32.33
C LEU A 30 12.14 6.30 31.51
N THR A 31 11.95 5.04 31.16
CA THR A 31 12.91 4.32 30.34
C THR A 31 12.72 4.89 28.94
N ALA A 32 13.60 5.81 28.55
CA ALA A 32 13.66 6.31 27.19
C ALA A 32 13.93 5.10 26.29
N HIS A 33 12.88 4.60 25.64
CA HIS A 33 13.03 3.66 24.55
C HIS A 33 13.62 4.47 23.40
N ALA A 34 14.95 4.49 23.31
CA ALA A 34 15.61 4.89 22.08
C ALA A 34 15.10 3.94 20.99
N THR A 35 14.18 4.40 20.15
CA THR A 35 13.88 3.73 18.89
C THR A 35 15.19 3.65 18.13
N GLN A 36 15.80 2.47 18.14
CA GLN A 36 16.93 2.17 17.29
C GLN A 36 16.41 2.31 15.87
N THR A 37 16.81 3.38 15.18
CA THR A 37 16.54 3.56 13.76
C THR A 37 17.23 2.40 13.05
N GLN A 38 16.52 1.30 12.85
CA GLN A 38 17.00 0.27 11.93
C GLN A 38 17.19 0.98 10.60
N GLY A 39 18.43 1.01 10.12
CA GLY A 39 18.76 1.59 8.83
C GLY A 39 17.84 0.94 7.80
N ARG A 40 16.88 1.72 7.29
CA ARG A 40 15.91 1.22 6.31
C ARG A 40 16.70 0.88 5.06
N SER A 41 16.86 -0.41 4.77
CA SER A 41 17.36 -0.83 3.46
C SER A 41 16.36 -0.35 2.40
N LEU A 42 16.88 0.30 1.36
CA LEU A 42 16.07 0.72 0.24
C LEU A 42 15.74 -0.51 -0.63
N PRO A 43 14.51 -0.62 -1.17
CA PRO A 43 14.20 -1.64 -2.14
C PRO A 43 15.13 -1.53 -3.36
N THR A 44 15.66 -2.67 -3.80
CA THR A 44 16.38 -2.81 -5.06
C THR A 44 15.44 -3.44 -6.09
N PHE A 45 15.52 -2.99 -7.34
CA PHE A 45 14.68 -3.50 -8.42
C PHE A 45 15.56 -4.10 -9.51
N GLU A 46 15.04 -5.14 -10.16
CA GLU A 46 15.64 -5.75 -11.35
C GLU A 46 14.60 -5.83 -12.47
N VAL A 47 15.08 -5.96 -13.71
CA VAL A 47 14.22 -6.07 -14.88
C VAL A 47 13.80 -7.52 -15.05
N ASP A 48 12.50 -7.79 -14.96
CA ASP A 48 11.93 -9.05 -15.43
C ASP A 48 11.70 -8.98 -16.95
N ARG A 49 12.43 -9.80 -17.71
CA ARG A 49 12.31 -9.87 -19.17
C ARG A 49 11.18 -10.78 -19.65
N ALA A 50 10.64 -11.63 -18.77
CA ALA A 50 9.53 -12.52 -19.09
C ALA A 50 8.15 -11.84 -18.91
N TRP A 51 8.14 -10.60 -18.40
CA TRP A 51 6.96 -9.79 -18.15
C TRP A 51 6.94 -8.54 -19.05
N PRO A 52 5.77 -8.13 -19.63
CA PRO A 52 4.50 -8.86 -19.64
C PRO A 52 4.47 -9.91 -20.76
N LYS A 53 3.59 -10.91 -20.62
CA LYS A 53 3.42 -12.00 -21.60
C LYS A 53 2.41 -11.59 -22.67
N VAL A 54 2.86 -10.72 -23.58
CA VAL A 54 2.05 -10.29 -24.73
C VAL A 54 1.75 -11.49 -25.65
N PRO A 55 0.50 -11.68 -26.10
CA PRO A 55 0.17 -12.72 -27.06
C PRO A 55 1.08 -12.68 -28.31
N PRO A 56 1.54 -13.82 -28.86
CA PRO A 56 2.57 -13.85 -29.90
C PRO A 56 2.24 -13.09 -31.18
N GLN A 57 0.95 -12.98 -31.52
CA GLN A 57 0.46 -12.25 -32.69
C GLN A 57 0.49 -10.73 -32.53
N TRP A 58 0.75 -10.23 -31.32
CA TRP A 58 0.62 -8.83 -31.00
C TRP A 58 1.96 -8.14 -30.72
N LYS A 59 1.97 -6.84 -31.02
CA LYS A 59 3.02 -5.89 -30.68
C LYS A 59 2.41 -4.70 -29.95
N LEU A 60 3.13 -4.24 -28.93
CA LEU A 60 2.82 -3.00 -28.24
C LEU A 60 3.64 -1.87 -28.88
N GLY A 61 2.98 -0.74 -29.09
CA GLY A 61 3.64 0.54 -29.36
C GLY A 61 4.14 1.18 -28.06
N ASP A 62 4.26 2.50 -28.08
CA ASP A 62 4.78 3.26 -26.95
C ASP A 62 3.78 3.17 -25.78
N ALA A 63 4.24 2.68 -24.63
CA ALA A 63 3.45 2.72 -23.41
C ALA A 63 3.28 4.19 -22.97
N SER A 64 2.04 4.63 -22.82
CA SER A 64 1.70 6.00 -22.42
C SER A 64 1.31 6.11 -20.95
N SER A 65 0.66 5.09 -20.41
CA SER A 65 0.20 5.06 -19.03
C SER A 65 0.00 3.63 -18.56
N ILE A 66 0.14 3.43 -17.25
CA ILE A 66 -0.11 2.17 -16.56
C ILE A 66 -1.00 2.48 -15.35
N ALA A 67 -2.02 1.68 -15.13
CA ALA A 67 -2.84 1.72 -13.92
C ALA A 67 -2.97 0.31 -13.32
N ILE A 68 -3.15 0.26 -11.99
CA ILE A 68 -3.37 -0.97 -11.25
C ILE A 68 -4.78 -0.91 -10.67
N ASP A 69 -5.58 -1.94 -10.91
CA ASP A 69 -6.93 -2.03 -10.34
C ASP A 69 -6.93 -2.73 -8.96
N ALA A 70 -8.11 -2.85 -8.35
CA ALA A 70 -8.27 -3.45 -7.03
C ALA A 70 -8.04 -4.97 -6.98
N GLN A 71 -7.81 -5.62 -8.13
CA GLN A 71 -7.47 -7.04 -8.25
C GLN A 71 -6.01 -7.26 -8.63
N ASP A 72 -5.17 -6.22 -8.55
CA ASP A 72 -3.77 -6.22 -8.99
C ASP A 72 -3.60 -6.53 -10.49
N ASN A 73 -4.62 -6.27 -11.31
CA ASN A 73 -4.44 -6.32 -12.76
C ASN A 73 -3.72 -5.06 -13.23
N VAL A 74 -2.81 -5.24 -14.16
CA VAL A 74 -2.01 -4.18 -14.77
C VAL A 74 -2.65 -3.78 -16.09
N TRP A 75 -3.22 -2.58 -16.11
CA TRP A 75 -3.81 -1.96 -17.29
C TRP A 75 -2.76 -1.12 -17.99
N VAL A 76 -2.36 -1.53 -19.19
CA VAL A 76 -1.38 -0.82 -20.01
C VAL A 76 -2.12 -0.09 -21.12
N LEU A 77 -2.02 1.24 -21.12
CA LEU A 77 -2.45 2.08 -22.23
C LEU A 77 -1.22 2.37 -23.10
N HIS A 78 -1.23 1.83 -24.32
CA HIS A 78 -0.17 2.06 -25.28
C HIS A 78 -0.72 2.71 -26.56
N ARG A 79 0.19 3.18 -27.41
CA ARG A 79 -0.15 3.88 -28.66
C ARG A 79 0.16 2.99 -29.86
N PRO A 80 -0.79 2.21 -30.40
CA PRO A 80 -0.57 1.32 -31.54
C PRO A 80 0.09 2.01 -32.75
N ARG A 81 -0.25 3.27 -32.98
CA ARG A 81 0.21 4.06 -34.13
C ARG A 81 1.70 4.40 -34.10
N THR A 82 2.41 4.18 -33.00
CA THR A 82 3.86 4.40 -32.93
C THR A 82 4.67 3.18 -33.41
N LEU A 83 4.00 2.05 -33.66
CA LEU A 83 4.63 0.91 -34.30
C LEU A 83 5.13 1.27 -35.70
N LYS A 84 6.21 0.61 -36.11
CA LYS A 84 6.72 0.73 -37.47
C LYS A 84 5.67 0.26 -38.49
N PRO A 85 5.63 0.81 -39.71
CA PRO A 85 4.64 0.44 -40.72
C PRO A 85 4.51 -1.07 -40.96
N GLU A 86 5.63 -1.80 -40.98
CA GLU A 86 5.67 -3.25 -41.17
C GLU A 86 5.09 -4.05 -39.99
N GLN A 87 4.89 -3.42 -38.83
CA GLN A 87 4.32 -4.01 -37.62
C GLN A 87 2.87 -3.59 -37.36
N ALA A 88 2.33 -2.62 -38.13
CA ALA A 88 1.01 -2.05 -37.90
C ALA A 88 -0.11 -3.10 -37.89
N ALA A 89 0.01 -4.14 -38.72
CA ALA A 89 -0.96 -5.25 -38.78
C ALA A 89 -0.95 -6.15 -37.53
N MET A 90 0.11 -6.09 -36.71
CA MET A 90 0.24 -6.84 -35.46
C MET A 90 -0.09 -5.99 -34.23
N ALA A 91 -0.60 -4.76 -34.41
CA ALA A 91 -0.82 -3.89 -33.27
C ALA A 91 -1.90 -4.44 -32.34
N ALA A 92 -1.61 -4.54 -31.04
CA ALA A 92 -2.64 -4.83 -30.04
C ALA A 92 -3.64 -3.66 -29.95
N PRO A 93 -4.87 -3.90 -29.44
CA PRO A 93 -5.77 -2.81 -29.06
C PRO A 93 -5.10 -1.88 -28.02
N PRO A 94 -5.35 -0.55 -28.06
CA PRO A 94 -4.64 0.43 -27.23
C PRO A 94 -4.63 0.14 -25.72
N VAL A 95 -5.69 -0.49 -25.20
CA VAL A 95 -5.75 -0.93 -23.81
C VAL A 95 -5.55 -2.44 -23.77
N ILE A 96 -4.54 -2.90 -23.04
CA ILE A 96 -4.28 -4.32 -22.77
C ILE A 96 -4.10 -4.53 -21.27
N VAL A 97 -4.67 -5.63 -20.76
CA VAL A 97 -4.72 -5.92 -19.33
C VAL A 97 -4.02 -7.25 -19.05
N PHE A 98 -3.16 -7.24 -18.04
CA PHE A 98 -2.44 -8.41 -17.54
C PHE A 98 -2.73 -8.66 -16.08
N ASP A 99 -2.58 -9.89 -15.60
CA ASP A 99 -2.51 -10.17 -14.16
C ASP A 99 -1.13 -9.78 -13.60
N THR A 100 -0.95 -9.91 -12.28
CA THR A 100 0.33 -9.63 -11.61
C THR A 100 1.50 -10.44 -12.18
N ALA A 101 1.24 -11.68 -12.61
CA ALA A 101 2.25 -12.56 -13.23
C ALA A 101 2.49 -12.26 -14.72
N GLY A 102 1.84 -11.22 -15.25
CA GLY A 102 1.98 -10.76 -16.63
C GLY A 102 1.20 -11.57 -17.64
N ASN A 103 0.31 -12.47 -17.21
CA ASN A 103 -0.52 -13.22 -18.14
C ASN A 103 -1.61 -12.31 -18.72
N TYR A 104 -1.84 -12.43 -20.02
CA TYR A 104 -2.89 -11.68 -20.71
C TYR A 104 -4.29 -12.01 -20.17
N ILE A 105 -5.10 -10.98 -19.92
CA ILE A 105 -6.50 -11.09 -19.50
C ILE A 105 -7.43 -10.67 -20.64
N LYS A 106 -7.31 -9.42 -21.10
CA LYS A 106 -8.21 -8.80 -22.10
C LYS A 106 -7.54 -7.62 -22.78
N ALA A 107 -8.07 -7.21 -23.93
CA ALA A 107 -7.67 -5.98 -24.62
C ALA A 107 -8.88 -5.34 -25.33
N TRP A 108 -8.90 -4.02 -25.43
CA TRP A 108 -9.99 -3.26 -26.07
C TRP A 108 -9.55 -1.85 -26.50
N GLY A 109 -10.48 -1.13 -27.12
CA GLY A 109 -10.29 0.24 -27.61
C GLY A 109 -9.78 0.30 -29.04
N GLY A 110 -9.40 1.50 -29.46
CA GLY A 110 -8.94 1.78 -30.82
C GLY A 110 -10.05 2.35 -31.70
N ALA A 111 -9.71 2.65 -32.95
CA ALA A 111 -10.68 3.18 -33.91
C ALA A 111 -11.79 2.14 -34.18
N GLY A 112 -13.04 2.59 -34.15
CA GLY A 112 -14.20 1.74 -34.38
C GLY A 112 -15.38 2.53 -34.94
N ASN A 113 -16.43 1.80 -35.33
CA ASN A 113 -17.66 2.42 -35.82
C ASN A 113 -18.50 2.94 -34.64
N GLY A 114 -19.07 4.14 -34.80
CA GLY A 114 -20.02 4.70 -33.84
C GLY A 114 -19.41 5.45 -32.66
N TYR A 115 -18.09 5.65 -32.65
CA TYR A 115 -17.40 6.51 -31.69
C TYR A 115 -16.08 7.03 -32.26
N GLU A 116 -15.57 8.12 -31.68
CA GLU A 116 -14.24 8.62 -31.97
C GLU A 116 -13.28 8.08 -30.91
N TRP A 117 -12.14 7.56 -31.36
CA TRP A 117 -11.05 7.18 -30.48
C TRP A 117 -9.94 8.23 -30.60
N PRO A 118 -9.35 8.70 -29.48
CA PRO A 118 -8.30 9.71 -29.51
C PRO A 118 -7.14 9.31 -30.44
N GLU A 119 -6.57 10.31 -31.10
CA GLU A 119 -5.40 10.08 -31.96
C GLU A 119 -4.15 9.73 -31.14
N ARG A 120 -4.06 10.28 -29.93
CA ARG A 120 -2.92 10.11 -29.03
C ARG A 120 -3.34 10.13 -27.57
N GLU A 121 -3.36 8.96 -26.97
CA GLU A 121 -3.75 8.72 -25.58
C GLU A 121 -2.66 9.20 -24.62
N HIS A 122 -3.07 9.79 -23.49
CA HIS A 122 -2.14 10.26 -22.45
C HIS A 122 -2.21 9.43 -21.17
N GLY A 123 -3.41 9.17 -20.66
CA GLY A 123 -3.59 8.53 -19.35
C GLY A 123 -4.84 7.66 -19.31
N ILE A 124 -4.80 6.64 -18.45
CA ILE A 124 -5.97 5.84 -18.06
C ILE A 124 -6.12 5.92 -16.54
N HIS A 125 -7.35 5.98 -16.07
CA HIS A 125 -7.70 5.87 -14.66
C HIS A 125 -8.72 4.74 -14.53
N ILE A 126 -8.48 3.83 -13.60
CA ILE A 126 -9.45 2.80 -13.21
C ILE A 126 -10.18 3.33 -11.98
N ASP A 127 -11.51 3.40 -12.09
CA ASP A 127 -12.32 3.87 -10.97
C ASP A 127 -12.40 2.81 -9.86
N TYR A 128 -13.03 3.17 -8.74
CA TYR A 128 -13.09 2.30 -7.56
C TYR A 128 -13.92 1.02 -7.77
N LYS A 129 -14.68 0.90 -8.87
CA LYS A 129 -15.47 -0.28 -9.21
C LYS A 129 -14.72 -1.28 -10.10
N GLY A 130 -13.53 -0.92 -10.59
CA GLY A 130 -12.76 -1.74 -11.55
C GLY A 130 -13.23 -1.55 -12.98
#